data_AF-A0A661VTW3-F1
#
_entry.id   AF-A0A661VTW3-F1
#
_cell.length_a   1.000
_cell.length_b   1.000
_cell.length_c   1.000
_cell.angle_alpha   90.00
_cell.angle_beta   90.00
_cell.angle_gamma   90.00
#
_symmetry.space_group_name_H-M   'P 1'
#
loop_
_entity.id
_entity.type
_entity.pdbx_description
1 polymer ?
#
loop_
_entity_poly.entity_id
_entity_poly.type
_entity_poly.pdbx_seq_one_letter_code
_entity_poly.pdbx_strand_id
1 'polypeptide(L)'
;FGLGVGAVYWLLRRETIARTVVVPFTESIATCSGALISMLGTPVQVSHRVISGAGFTISIENNCNAIFEIGFFLAAVVAYPAAWRGRLWAFLVGPPLLYAINLLRVIGLFYVGVWYPDLFNEVHLHVAQSFFILCIALLWLVWVRRFGTRPLELARILG
;
A
#
# COMPACT_ATOMS: atom_id res chain seq x y z
N PHE A 1 -1.88 0.16 -19.65
CA PHE A 1 -1.60 -0.39 -18.30
C PHE A 1 -0.12 -0.75 -18.13
N GLY A 2 0.45 -1.69 -18.90
CA GLY A 2 1.86 -2.14 -18.75
C GLY A 2 2.91 -1.01 -18.77
N LEU A 3 2.79 -0.05 -19.69
CA LEU A 3 3.69 1.13 -19.72
C LEU A 3 3.58 2.00 -18.45
N GLY A 4 2.38 2.09 -17.86
CA GLY A 4 2.16 2.85 -16.62
C GLY A 4 2.83 2.21 -15.41
N VAL A 5 2.76 0.87 -15.32
CA VAL A 5 3.47 0.10 -14.27
C VAL A 5 4.98 0.26 -14.42
N GLY A 6 5.51 0.16 -15.65
CA GLY A 6 6.92 0.39 -15.95
C GLY A 6 7.38 1.80 -15.57
N ALA A 7 6.59 2.83 -15.87
CA ALA A 7 6.87 4.22 -15.51
C ALA A 7 6.88 4.44 -13.99
N VAL A 8 5.90 3.87 -13.27
CA VAL A 8 5.86 3.92 -11.79
C VAL A 8 7.11 3.28 -11.20
N TYR A 9 7.44 2.08 -11.66
CA TYR A 9 8.61 1.34 -11.17
C TYR A 9 9.92 2.12 -11.42
N TRP A 10 10.09 2.65 -12.64
CA TRP A 10 11.25 3.45 -13.01
C TRP A 10 11.36 4.72 -12.18
N LEU A 11 10.24 5.44 -11.98
CA LEU A 11 10.19 6.68 -11.23
C LEU A 11 10.55 6.46 -9.75
N LEU A 12 9.93 5.48 -9.11
CA LEU A 12 10.13 5.20 -7.68
C LEU A 12 11.53 4.64 -7.36
N ARG A 13 12.19 3.98 -8.32
CA ARG A 13 13.57 3.52 -8.16
C ARG A 13 14.63 4.58 -8.46
N ARG A 14 14.25 5.74 -8.98
CA ARG A 14 15.19 6.84 -9.22
C ARG A 14 15.79 7.29 -7.89
N GLU A 15 17.11 7.35 -7.76
CA GLU A 15 17.78 7.58 -6.47
C GLU A 15 17.23 8.77 -5.69
N THR A 16 16.95 9.89 -6.38
CA THR A 16 16.36 11.07 -5.77
C THR A 16 14.99 10.77 -5.15
N ILE A 17 14.08 10.15 -5.91
CA ILE A 17 12.71 9.84 -5.45
C ILE A 17 12.75 8.78 -4.36
N ALA A 18 13.63 7.79 -4.48
CA ALA A 18 13.82 6.77 -3.46
C ALA A 18 14.21 7.42 -2.12
N ARG A 19 15.17 8.36 -2.13
CA ARG A 19 15.62 9.04 -0.91
C ARG A 19 14.62 10.06 -0.37
N THR A 20 13.93 10.81 -1.22
CA THR A 20 13.08 11.93 -0.78
C THR A 20 11.62 11.56 -0.57
N VAL A 21 11.14 10.47 -1.18
CA VAL A 21 9.73 10.05 -1.10
C VAL A 21 9.61 8.67 -0.48
N VAL A 22 10.31 7.67 -1.03
CA VAL A 22 10.14 6.27 -0.60
C VAL A 22 10.61 6.07 0.83
N VAL A 23 11.82 6.57 1.18
CA VAL A 23 12.37 6.41 2.52
C VAL A 23 11.52 7.13 3.59
N PRO A 24 11.16 8.43 3.45
CA PRO A 24 10.32 9.09 4.44
C PRO A 24 8.93 8.46 4.57
N PHE A 25 8.38 7.92 3.47
CA PHE A 25 7.13 7.17 3.51
C PHE A 25 7.26 5.85 4.28
N THR A 26 8.38 5.13 4.13
CA THR A 26 8.68 3.95 4.96
C THR A 26 8.81 4.32 6.44
N GLU A 27 9.51 5.40 6.76
CA GLU A 27 9.69 5.89 8.14
C GLU A 27 8.36 6.34 8.76
N SER A 28 7.46 6.95 7.98
CA SER A 28 6.13 7.31 8.46
C SER A 28 5.30 6.08 8.82
N ILE A 29 5.41 5.00 8.03
CA ILE A 29 4.76 3.73 8.34
C ILE A 29 5.30 3.13 9.63
N ALA A 30 6.63 3.12 9.81
CA ALA A 30 7.25 2.61 11.02
C ALA A 30 6.81 3.39 12.26
N THR A 31 6.83 4.72 12.16
CA THR A 31 6.44 5.63 13.25
C THR A 31 4.96 5.50 13.60
N CYS A 32 4.06 5.53 12.60
CA CYS A 32 2.63 5.38 12.83
C CYS A 32 2.28 3.99 13.38
N SER A 33 2.89 2.93 12.83
CA SER A 33 2.64 1.56 13.30
C SER A 33 3.14 1.37 14.73
N GLY A 34 4.34 1.87 15.05
CA GLY A 34 4.91 1.80 16.40
C GLY A 34 4.08 2.59 17.42
N ALA A 35 3.57 3.76 17.05
CA ALA A 35 2.64 4.52 17.88
C ALA A 35 1.34 3.73 18.15
N LEU A 36 0.74 3.14 17.10
CA LEU A 36 -0.47 2.32 17.25
C LEU A 36 -0.23 1.08 18.11
N ILE A 37 0.89 0.37 17.94
CA ILE A 37 1.27 -0.78 18.77
C ILE A 37 1.44 -0.37 20.24
N SER A 38 2.07 0.79 20.48
CA SER A 38 2.22 1.33 21.83
C SER A 38 0.86 1.69 22.45
N MET A 39 -0.06 2.26 21.67
CA MET A 39 -1.43 2.53 22.11
C MET A 39 -2.22 1.25 22.42
N LEU A 40 -1.93 0.14 21.75
CA LEU A 40 -2.50 -1.18 22.02
C LEU A 40 -1.91 -1.86 23.27
N GLY A 41 -0.97 -1.21 23.97
CA GLY A 41 -0.41 -1.67 25.24
C GLY A 41 0.91 -2.43 25.12
N THR A 42 1.53 -2.47 23.94
CA THR A 42 2.85 -3.07 23.75
C THR A 42 3.90 -1.98 23.56
N PRO A 43 4.74 -1.66 24.57
CA PRO A 43 5.74 -0.62 24.42
C PRO A 43 6.79 -1.03 23.37
N VAL A 44 6.94 -0.21 22.34
CA VAL A 44 7.92 -0.41 21.27
C VAL A 44 8.78 0.83 21.09
N GLN A 45 10.02 0.60 20.64
CA GLN A 45 10.94 1.64 20.19
C GLN A 45 10.96 1.66 18.67
N VAL A 46 10.91 2.87 18.10
CA VAL A 46 11.01 3.07 16.65
C VAL A 46 12.31 3.80 16.35
N SER A 47 13.11 3.23 15.44
CA SER A 47 14.34 3.85 14.94
C SER A 47 14.36 3.76 13.43
N HIS A 48 14.18 4.89 12.75
CA HIS A 48 14.00 4.98 11.29
C HIS A 48 12.86 4.06 10.80
N ARG A 49 13.22 2.97 10.13
CA ARG A 49 12.33 1.95 9.56
C ARG A 49 12.21 0.70 10.43
N VAL A 50 12.79 0.70 11.62
CA VAL A 50 12.85 -0.44 12.53
C VAL A 50 11.92 -0.22 13.70
N ILE A 51 11.10 -1.23 14.01
CA ILE A 51 10.25 -1.29 15.20
C ILE A 51 10.74 -2.45 16.07
N SER A 52 11.04 -2.19 17.34
CA SER A 52 11.56 -3.18 18.28
C SER A 52 10.77 -3.16 19.60
N GLY A 53 10.34 -4.32 20.08
CA GLY A 53 9.69 -4.46 21.38
C GLY A 53 9.14 -5.86 21.59
N ALA A 54 8.76 -6.19 22.83
CA ALA A 54 8.24 -7.52 23.21
C ALA A 54 9.10 -8.71 22.71
N GLY A 55 10.43 -8.56 22.68
CA GLY A 55 11.35 -9.61 22.25
C GLY A 55 11.45 -9.80 20.72
N PHE A 56 10.75 -8.98 19.92
CA PHE A 56 10.77 -9.04 18.47
C PHE A 56 11.23 -7.72 17.84
N THR A 57 11.85 -7.81 16.67
CA THR A 57 12.26 -6.65 15.87
C THR A 57 11.89 -6.86 14.42
N ILE A 58 11.26 -5.86 13.81
CA ILE A 58 10.91 -5.84 12.40
C ILE A 58 11.51 -4.62 11.73
N SER A 59 12.17 -4.83 10.59
CA SER A 59 12.64 -3.77 9.69
C SER A 59 11.70 -3.69 8.50
N ILE A 60 11.14 -2.51 8.26
CA ILE A 60 10.29 -2.24 7.09
C ILE A 60 11.20 -1.89 5.93
N GLU A 61 11.34 -2.80 4.97
CA GLU A 61 12.10 -2.54 3.76
C GLU A 61 11.27 -1.75 2.74
N ASN A 62 11.94 -0.97 1.89
CA ASN A 62 11.29 -0.10 0.89
C ASN A 62 10.37 -0.86 -0.09
N ASN A 63 10.56 -2.16 -0.23
CA ASN A 63 9.74 -3.01 -1.09
C ASN A 63 8.47 -3.51 -0.39
N CYS A 64 8.31 -3.25 0.91
CA CYS A 64 7.21 -3.73 1.75
C CYS A 64 6.33 -2.59 2.29
N ASN A 65 6.58 -1.36 1.87
CA ASN A 65 5.94 -0.16 2.41
C ASN A 65 4.63 0.23 1.68
N ALA A 66 4.16 -0.55 0.71
CA ALA A 66 2.98 -0.29 -0.13
C ALA A 66 3.09 0.82 -1.20
N ILE A 67 4.23 1.52 -1.33
CA ILE A 67 4.30 2.67 -2.25
C ILE A 67 4.21 2.24 -3.73
N PHE A 68 4.82 1.11 -4.08
CA PHE A 68 4.75 0.56 -5.43
C PHE A 68 3.34 0.12 -5.77
N GLU A 69 2.68 -0.53 -4.82
CA GLU A 69 1.32 -1.00 -4.93
C GLU A 69 0.30 0.13 -5.07
N ILE A 70 0.47 1.22 -4.31
CA ILE A 70 -0.30 2.46 -4.49
C ILE A 70 -0.08 2.99 -5.91
N GLY A 71 1.18 3.06 -6.36
CA GLY A 71 1.50 3.47 -7.72
C GLY A 71 0.83 2.59 -8.80
N PHE A 72 0.80 1.28 -8.61
CA PHE A 72 0.13 0.34 -9.52
C PHE A 72 -1.39 0.51 -9.52
N PHE A 73 -2.00 0.74 -8.35
CA PHE A 73 -3.42 1.08 -8.24
C PHE A 73 -3.73 2.36 -9.03
N LEU A 74 -2.93 3.42 -8.86
CA LEU A 74 -3.11 4.68 -9.59
C LEU A 74 -2.89 4.51 -11.10
N ALA A 75 -1.90 3.70 -11.52
CA ALA A 75 -1.70 3.37 -12.92
C ALA A 75 -2.90 2.62 -13.52
N ALA A 76 -3.55 1.74 -12.73
CA ALA A 76 -4.77 1.05 -13.13
C ALA A 76 -5.95 2.03 -13.29
N VAL A 77 -6.10 2.97 -12.36
CA VAL A 77 -7.14 4.03 -12.40
C VAL A 77 -6.99 4.93 -13.62
N VAL A 78 -5.76 5.33 -13.96
CA VAL A 78 -5.47 6.15 -15.15
C VAL A 78 -5.75 5.35 -16.43
N ALA A 79 -5.37 4.08 -16.46
CA ALA A 79 -5.55 3.23 -17.63
C ALA A 79 -7.02 2.88 -17.90
N TYR A 80 -7.89 2.90 -16.89
CA TYR A 80 -9.30 2.53 -17.03
C TYR A 80 -10.15 3.72 -17.55
N PRO A 81 -11.10 3.49 -18.48
CA PRO A 81 -12.04 4.52 -18.91
C PRO A 81 -13.00 4.89 -17.77
N ALA A 82 -12.85 6.10 -17.25
CA ALA A 82 -13.69 6.66 -16.21
C ALA A 82 -13.77 8.19 -16.37
N ALA A 83 -14.84 8.80 -15.87
CA ALA A 83 -14.95 10.26 -15.81
C ALA A 83 -13.88 10.85 -14.87
N TRP A 84 -13.46 12.10 -15.13
CA TRP A 84 -12.42 12.77 -14.33
C TRP A 84 -12.75 12.85 -12.83
N ARG A 85 -14.03 13.05 -12.50
CA ARG A 85 -14.51 13.06 -11.10
C ARG A 85 -14.26 11.72 -10.40
N GLY A 86 -14.46 10.61 -11.10
CA GLY A 86 -14.18 9.27 -10.57
C GLY A 86 -12.69 9.02 -10.37
N ARG A 87 -11.85 9.49 -11.31
CA ARG A 87 -10.39 9.42 -11.16
C ARG A 87 -9.90 10.23 -9.96
N LEU A 88 -10.38 11.47 -9.80
CA LEU A 88 -10.01 12.32 -8.67
C LEU A 88 -10.40 11.67 -7.34
N TRP A 89 -11.57 11.03 -7.25
CA TRP A 89 -11.95 10.26 -6.08
C TRP A 89 -10.94 9.14 -5.77
N ALA A 90 -10.51 8.37 -6.78
CA ALA A 90 -9.50 7.33 -6.59
C ALA A 90 -8.14 7.90 -6.15
N PHE A 91 -7.71 9.04 -6.69
CA PHE A 91 -6.46 9.70 -6.28
C PHE A 91 -6.50 10.21 -4.83
N LEU A 92 -7.66 10.68 -4.37
CA LEU A 92 -7.81 11.23 -3.01
C LEU A 92 -8.07 10.15 -1.96
N VAL A 93 -8.81 9.09 -2.30
CA VAL A 93 -9.25 8.07 -1.33
C VAL A 93 -8.37 6.82 -1.36
N GLY A 94 -7.88 6.44 -2.55
CA GLY A 94 -7.10 5.21 -2.73
C GLY A 94 -5.81 5.17 -1.90
N PRO A 95 -4.89 6.14 -2.08
CA PRO A 95 -3.62 6.14 -1.35
C PRO A 95 -3.78 6.15 0.18
N PRO A 96 -4.63 7.01 0.81
CA PRO A 96 -4.84 6.96 2.25
C PRO A 96 -5.41 5.63 2.75
N LEU A 97 -6.34 5.03 2.00
CA LEU A 97 -6.91 3.74 2.38
C LEU A 97 -5.88 2.61 2.30
N LEU A 98 -5.09 2.55 1.23
CA LEU A 98 -4.03 1.57 1.08
C LEU A 98 -2.91 1.77 2.10
N TYR A 99 -2.59 3.01 2.46
CA TYR A 99 -1.69 3.33 3.57
C TYR A 99 -2.20 2.76 4.89
N ALA A 100 -3.48 2.99 5.22
CA ALA A 100 -4.08 2.46 6.45
C ALA A 100 -4.09 0.92 6.48
N ILE A 101 -4.42 0.26 5.36
CA ILE A 101 -4.35 -1.21 5.26
C ILE A 101 -2.90 -1.68 5.45
N ASN A 102 -1.91 -0.94 4.94
CA ASN A 102 -0.51 -1.27 5.15
C ASN A 102 -0.07 -1.10 6.62
N LEU A 103 -0.57 -0.09 7.34
CA LEU A 103 -0.33 0.01 8.79
C LEU A 103 -0.86 -1.24 9.51
N LEU A 104 -2.09 -1.67 9.20
CA LEU A 104 -2.68 -2.89 9.78
C LEU A 104 -1.84 -4.13 9.45
N ARG A 105 -1.31 -4.22 8.22
CA ARG A 105 -0.39 -5.29 7.82
C ARG A 105 0.87 -5.30 8.68
N VAL A 106 1.54 -4.16 8.86
CA VAL A 106 2.78 -4.05 9.66
C VAL A 106 2.52 -4.39 11.12
N ILE A 107 1.43 -3.90 11.70
CA ILE A 107 1.02 -4.21 13.07
C ILE A 107 0.73 -5.71 13.23
N GLY A 108 0.00 -6.31 12.28
CA GLY A 108 -0.27 -7.74 12.27
C GLY A 108 1.01 -8.57 12.19
N LEU A 109 1.94 -8.19 11.31
CA LEU A 109 3.24 -8.86 11.18
C LEU A 109 4.10 -8.73 12.43
N PHE A 110 4.06 -7.58 13.11
CA PHE A 110 4.74 -7.41 14.39
C PHE A 110 4.23 -8.43 15.42
N TYR A 111 2.91 -8.56 15.61
CA TYR A 111 2.36 -9.53 16.56
C TYR A 111 2.56 -10.98 16.15
N VAL A 112 2.52 -11.29 14.85
CA VAL A 112 2.90 -12.61 14.35
C VAL A 112 4.36 -12.91 14.70
N GLY A 113 5.27 -11.94 14.55
CA GLY A 113 6.66 -12.12 14.93
C GLY A 113 6.89 -12.28 16.44
N VAL A 114 6.07 -11.63 17.27
CA VAL A 114 6.12 -11.77 18.73
C VAL A 114 5.61 -13.14 19.19
N TRP A 115 4.48 -13.61 18.65
CA TRP A 115 3.80 -14.83 19.14
C TRP A 115 4.17 -16.11 18.37
N TYR A 116 4.49 -15.97 17.09
CA TYR A 116 4.74 -17.08 16.16
C TYR A 116 5.97 -16.77 15.27
N PRO A 117 7.17 -16.55 15.86
CA PRO A 117 8.36 -16.17 15.11
C PRO A 117 8.72 -17.16 14.00
N ASP A 118 8.49 -18.46 14.22
CA ASP A 118 8.76 -19.52 13.23
C ASP A 118 7.88 -19.39 11.97
N LEU A 119 6.68 -18.82 12.10
CA LEU A 119 5.75 -18.59 10.99
C LEU A 119 5.92 -17.21 10.34
N PHE A 120 6.77 -16.34 10.92
CA PHE A 120 6.89 -14.95 10.47
C PHE A 120 7.18 -14.86 8.98
N ASN A 121 8.17 -15.63 8.47
CA ASN A 121 8.56 -15.58 7.07
C ASN A 121 7.44 -16.01 6.12
N GLU A 122 6.72 -17.08 6.46
CA GLU A 122 5.59 -17.59 5.67
C GLU A 122 4.44 -16.58 5.64
N VAL A 123 4.10 -16.01 6.79
CA VAL A 123 3.04 -15.01 6.89
C VAL A 123 3.43 -13.71 6.18
N HIS A 124 4.67 -13.27 6.33
CA HIS A 124 5.21 -12.07 5.69
C HIS A 124 5.18 -12.15 4.16
N LEU A 125 5.71 -13.24 3.59
CA LEU A 125 5.88 -13.38 2.14
C LEU A 125 4.59 -13.78 1.43
N HIS A 126 3.82 -14.69 2.01
CA HIS A 126 2.67 -15.27 1.33
C HIS A 126 1.37 -14.65 1.81
N VAL A 127 1.05 -14.76 3.10
CA VAL A 127 -0.26 -14.37 3.61
C VAL A 127 -0.48 -12.86 3.53
N ALA A 128 0.45 -12.08 4.08
CA ALA A 128 0.36 -10.63 4.13
C ALA A 128 0.40 -10.02 2.72
N GLN A 129 1.23 -10.56 1.83
CA GLN A 129 1.31 -10.08 0.44
C GLN A 129 0.04 -10.42 -0.34
N SER A 130 -0.47 -11.66 -0.26
CA SER A 130 -1.72 -12.05 -0.91
C SER A 130 -2.92 -11.26 -0.39
N PHE A 131 -2.99 -11.04 0.92
CA PHE A 131 -4.00 -10.18 1.54
C PHE A 131 -3.96 -8.77 0.97
N PHE A 132 -2.77 -8.17 0.87
CA PHE A 132 -2.64 -6.80 0.37
C PHE A 132 -3.03 -6.68 -1.12
N ILE A 133 -2.59 -7.64 -1.96
CA ILE A 133 -2.98 -7.73 -3.37
C ILE A 133 -4.51 -7.87 -3.50
N LEU A 134 -5.14 -8.71 -2.69
CA LEU A 134 -6.58 -8.90 -2.69
C LEU A 134 -7.30 -7.59 -2.34
N CYS A 135 -6.87 -6.89 -1.29
CA CYS A 135 -7.42 -5.59 -0.90
C CYS A 135 -7.34 -4.55 -2.02
N ILE A 136 -6.20 -4.46 -2.72
CA ILE A 136 -6.03 -3.55 -3.87
C ILE A 136 -6.98 -3.93 -5.00
N ALA A 137 -7.07 -5.21 -5.34
CA ALA A 137 -7.95 -5.70 -6.40
C ALA A 137 -9.43 -5.41 -6.08
N LEU A 138 -9.85 -5.66 -4.83
CA LEU A 138 -11.21 -5.36 -4.37
C LEU A 138 -11.49 -3.86 -4.40
N LEU A 139 -10.57 -3.02 -3.91
CA LEU A 139 -10.69 -1.57 -3.97
C LEU A 139 -10.85 -1.08 -5.42
N TRP A 140 -10.03 -1.60 -6.32
CA TRP A 140 -10.11 -1.27 -7.74
C TRP A 140 -11.43 -1.74 -8.36
N LEU A 141 -11.90 -2.95 -8.06
CA LEU A 141 -13.19 -3.46 -8.55
C LEU A 141 -14.38 -2.64 -8.04
N VAL A 142 -14.37 -2.24 -6.77
CA VAL A 142 -15.39 -1.36 -6.18
C VAL A 142 -15.38 0.00 -6.88
N TRP A 143 -14.20 0.57 -7.12
CA TRP A 143 -14.06 1.83 -7.84
C TRP A 143 -14.56 1.73 -9.28
N VAL A 144 -14.17 0.69 -10.02
CA VAL A 144 -14.64 0.43 -11.40
C VAL A 144 -16.16 0.29 -11.45
N ARG A 145 -16.76 -0.48 -10.54
CA ARG A 145 -18.22 -0.62 -10.47
C ARG A 145 -18.93 0.71 -10.24
N ARG A 146 -18.30 1.63 -9.50
CA ARG A 146 -18.90 2.90 -9.11
C ARG A 146 -18.69 4.03 -10.12
N PHE A 147 -17.56 4.03 -10.82
CA PHE A 147 -17.10 5.16 -11.63
C PHE A 147 -16.67 4.80 -13.06
N GLY A 148 -16.62 3.50 -13.40
CA GLY A 148 -16.30 3.03 -14.74
C GLY A 148 -17.38 3.42 -15.73
N THR A 149 -16.98 3.96 -16.88
CA THR A 149 -17.91 4.25 -17.98
C THR A 149 -18.31 2.94 -18.66
N ARG A 150 -19.62 2.74 -18.87
CA ARG A 150 -20.10 1.54 -19.59
C ARG A 150 -19.76 1.67 -21.08
N PRO A 151 -19.44 0.57 -21.79
CA PRO A 151 -19.15 0.61 -23.23
C PRO A 151 -20.26 1.27 -24.06
N LEU A 152 -21.53 1.09 -23.65
CA LEU A 152 -22.70 1.68 -24.30
C LEU A 152 -22.80 3.21 -24.12
N GLU A 153 -22.29 3.77 -23.02
CA GLU A 153 -22.25 5.22 -22.82
C GLU A 153 -21.12 5.88 -23.62
N LEU A 154 -19.99 5.19 -23.78
CA LEU A 154 -18.88 5.66 -24.62
C LEU A 154 -19.30 5.81 -26.09
N ALA A 155 -20.07 4.86 -26.63
CA ALA A 155 -20.61 4.93 -27.98
C ALA A 155 -21.59 6.11 -28.19
N ARG A 156 -22.29 6.54 -27.12
CA ARG A 156 -23.26 7.66 -27.16
C ARG A 156 -22.61 9.04 -26.98
N ILE A 157 -21.41 9.11 -26.41
CA ILE A 157 -20.64 10.36 -26.25
C ILE A 157 -19.81 10.67 -27.50
N LEU A 158 -19.41 9.62 -28.24
CA LEU A 158 -18.54 9.72 -29.41
C LEU A 158 -19.27 9.69 -30.76
N GLY A 159 -20.58 9.43 -30.76
CA GLY A 159 -21.47 9.54 -31.92
C GLY A 159 -22.40 10.73 -31.79
#